data_AF-R6VTZ1-F1
#
_entry.id   AF-R6VTZ1-F1
#
_cell.length_a   1.000
_cell.length_b   1.000
_cell.length_c   1.000
_cell.angle_alpha   90.00
_cell.angle_beta   90.00
_cell.angle_gamma   90.00
#
_symmetry.space_group_name_H-M   'P 1'
#
loop_
_entity.id
_entity.type
_entity.pdbx_description
1 polymer ?
#
loop_
_entity_poly.entity_id
_entity_poly.type
_entity_poly.pdbx_seq_one_letter_code
_entity_poly.pdbx_strand_id
1 'polypeptide(L)'
;MPRPERLEIRRQALLCDLFVTGINAVTEQGTLHWLDMVGNRIAPVAFGPRKVILVAGRNKIVASREEAEERIRRIAAPQNIARHPGFHTPCAKTGVCMDCNSPDRICNTRMEMLRCHPAGRIQVILIDRELGL
;
A
#
# COMPACT_ATOMS: atom_id res chain seq x y z
N MET A 1 -1.16 7.90 -21.60
CA MET A 1 -2.47 7.47 -21.08
C MET A 1 -3.05 8.53 -20.14
N PRO A 2 -4.16 9.19 -20.51
CA PRO A 2 -4.89 10.14 -19.67
C PRO A 2 -5.31 9.57 -18.31
N ARG A 3 -5.52 10.45 -17.32
CA ARG A 3 -5.89 10.04 -15.95
C ARG A 3 -7.18 9.20 -15.88
N PRO A 4 -8.27 9.54 -16.59
CA PRO A 4 -9.50 8.73 -16.57
C PRO A 4 -9.27 7.29 -17.06
N GLU A 5 -8.54 7.12 -18.16
CA GLU A 5 -8.22 5.81 -18.71
C GLU A 5 -7.40 4.94 -17.73
N ARG A 6 -6.41 5.55 -17.05
CA ARG A 6 -5.65 4.85 -15.99
C ARG A 6 -6.54 4.40 -14.82
N LEU A 7 -7.56 5.19 -14.47
CA LEU A 7 -8.50 4.83 -13.40
C LEU A 7 -9.37 3.66 -13.84
N GLU A 8 -9.82 3.64 -15.09
CA GLU A 8 -10.64 2.55 -15.60
C GLU A 8 -9.86 1.23 -15.66
N ILE A 9 -8.61 1.25 -16.12
CA ILE A 9 -7.75 0.05 -16.09
C ILE A 9 -7.54 -0.47 -14.66
N ARG A 10 -7.42 0.42 -13.67
CA ARG A 10 -7.33 0.02 -12.25
C ARG A 10 -8.62 -0.61 -11.74
N ARG A 11 -9.79 -0.18 -12.23
CA ARG A 11 -11.08 -0.80 -11.90
C ARG A 11 -11.17 -2.19 -12.53
N GLN A 12 -10.78 -2.32 -13.80
CA GLN A 12 -10.74 -3.60 -14.50
C GLN A 12 -9.80 -4.61 -13.84
N ALA A 13 -8.72 -4.14 -13.20
CA ALA A 13 -7.80 -5.01 -12.46
C ALA A 13 -8.46 -5.79 -11.30
N LEU A 14 -9.65 -5.40 -10.84
CA LEU A 14 -10.42 -6.19 -9.86
C LEU A 14 -10.92 -7.52 -10.41
N LEU A 15 -10.99 -7.65 -11.74
CA LEU A 15 -11.49 -8.83 -12.44
C LEU A 15 -10.38 -9.79 -12.88
N CYS A 16 -9.11 -9.51 -12.56
CA CYS A 16 -8.03 -10.42 -12.94
C CYS A 16 -8.06 -11.72 -12.12
N ASP A 17 -7.45 -12.77 -12.66
CA ASP A 17 -7.32 -14.06 -11.95
C ASP A 17 -6.27 -14.02 -10.85
N LEU A 18 -5.19 -13.28 -11.09
CA LEU A 18 -4.05 -13.11 -10.19
C LEU A 18 -3.68 -11.64 -10.07
N PHE A 19 -3.66 -11.13 -8.83
CA PHE A 19 -3.19 -9.79 -8.52
C PHE A 19 -1.86 -9.84 -7.77
N VAL A 20 -0.88 -9.08 -8.24
CA VAL A 20 0.41 -8.96 -7.57
C VAL A 20 0.57 -7.55 -7.07
N THR A 21 0.82 -7.39 -5.78
CA THR A 21 1.05 -6.07 -5.18
C THR A 21 2.05 -6.13 -4.04
N GLY A 22 2.63 -4.98 -3.72
CA GLY A 22 3.34 -4.79 -2.47
C GLY A 22 2.40 -4.53 -1.30
N ILE A 23 3.02 -4.48 -0.13
CA ILE A 23 2.42 -4.12 1.15
C ILE A 23 3.23 -2.98 1.78
N ASN A 24 2.61 -2.15 2.63
CA ASN A 24 3.32 -1.06 3.29
C ASN A 24 4.03 -1.52 4.58
N ALA A 25 3.43 -2.44 5.34
CA ALA A 25 4.04 -3.07 6.51
C ALA A 25 3.39 -4.42 6.83
N VAL A 26 4.17 -5.34 7.40
CA VAL A 26 3.74 -6.63 7.96
C VAL A 26 4.17 -6.65 9.41
N THR A 27 3.27 -6.90 10.35
CA THR A 27 3.65 -7.03 11.76
C THR A 27 4.19 -8.42 12.05
N GLU A 28 4.96 -8.57 13.12
CA GLU A 28 5.41 -9.88 13.63
C GLU A 28 4.23 -10.80 14.02
N GLN A 29 3.07 -10.23 14.36
CA GLN A 29 1.84 -10.97 14.63
C GLN A 29 1.07 -11.34 13.34
N GLY A 30 1.60 -10.99 12.17
CA GLY A 30 1.05 -11.34 10.87
C GLY A 30 -0.07 -10.44 10.36
N THR A 31 -0.28 -9.25 10.96
CA THR A 31 -1.26 -8.28 10.42
C THR A 31 -0.64 -7.48 9.28
N LEU A 32 -1.46 -7.15 8.29
CA LEU A 32 -1.03 -6.60 7.02
C LEU A 32 -1.58 -5.18 6.82
N HIS A 33 -0.74 -4.22 6.42
CA HIS A 33 -1.09 -2.80 6.40
C HIS A 33 -0.86 -2.13 5.05
N TRP A 34 -1.84 -1.33 4.63
CA TRP A 34 -1.79 -0.53 3.39
C TRP A 34 -2.25 0.91 3.62
N LEU A 35 -1.74 1.79 2.75
CA LEU A 35 -2.16 3.17 2.62
C LEU A 35 -2.26 3.56 1.14
N ASP A 36 -3.43 4.01 0.68
CA ASP A 36 -3.65 4.39 -0.72
C ASP A 36 -4.23 5.79 -0.91
N MET A 37 -3.95 6.36 -2.09
CA MET A 37 -4.56 7.60 -2.56
C MET A 37 -5.98 7.35 -3.09
N VAL A 38 -6.14 6.34 -3.95
CA VAL A 38 -7.38 6.03 -4.68
C VAL A 38 -7.91 4.60 -4.40
N GLY A 39 -7.32 3.91 -3.43
CA GLY A 39 -7.73 2.56 -3.00
C GLY A 39 -7.41 1.41 -3.95
N ASN A 40 -6.64 1.64 -5.02
CA ASN A 40 -6.45 0.65 -6.08
C ASN A 40 -5.54 -0.53 -5.72
N ARG A 41 -4.78 -0.48 -4.61
CA ARG A 41 -4.06 -1.65 -4.06
C ARG A 41 -4.87 -2.31 -2.95
N ILE A 42 -5.63 -1.52 -2.19
CA ILE A 42 -6.51 -2.01 -1.13
C ILE A 42 -7.67 -2.84 -1.71
N ALA A 43 -8.40 -2.32 -2.70
CA ALA A 43 -9.63 -2.97 -3.18
C ALA A 43 -9.42 -4.40 -3.74
N PRO A 44 -8.37 -4.67 -4.55
CA PRO A 44 -8.08 -6.04 -4.99
C PRO A 44 -7.76 -6.99 -3.84
N VAL A 45 -7.05 -6.52 -2.81
CA VAL A 45 -6.71 -7.33 -1.63
C VAL A 45 -7.96 -7.58 -0.78
N ALA A 46 -8.72 -6.54 -0.49
CA ALA A 46 -9.92 -6.60 0.34
C ALA A 46 -11.00 -7.50 -0.25
N PHE A 47 -11.26 -7.38 -1.56
CA PHE A 47 -12.42 -8.02 -2.18
C PHE A 47 -12.13 -8.70 -3.52
N GLY A 48 -11.39 -8.06 -4.42
CA GLY A 48 -11.44 -8.39 -5.86
C GLY A 48 -10.92 -9.79 -6.26
N PRO A 49 -9.69 -9.92 -6.79
CA PRO A 49 -9.23 -11.16 -7.44
C PRO A 49 -9.27 -12.40 -6.56
N ARG A 50 -9.44 -13.57 -7.20
CA ARG A 50 -9.50 -14.88 -6.55
C ARG A 50 -8.16 -15.31 -5.94
N LYS A 51 -7.05 -14.81 -6.47
CA LYS A 51 -5.70 -15.02 -5.93
C LYS A 51 -4.94 -13.71 -5.87
N VAL A 52 -4.25 -13.49 -4.74
CA VAL A 52 -3.40 -12.32 -4.53
C VAL A 52 -2.04 -12.76 -4.01
N ILE A 53 -0.99 -12.27 -4.65
CA ILE A 53 0.39 -12.42 -4.17
C ILE A 53 0.85 -11.08 -3.62
N LEU A 54 1.26 -11.10 -2.35
CA LEU A 54 1.87 -9.99 -1.66
C LEU A 54 3.38 -10.22 -1.60
N VAL A 55 4.15 -9.23 -2.04
CA VAL A 55 5.61 -9.28 -1.99
C VAL A 55 6.12 -8.21 -1.04
N ALA A 56 6.95 -8.61 -0.07
CA ALA A 56 7.53 -7.72 0.93
C ALA A 56 9.01 -8.03 1.16
N GLY A 57 9.85 -6.99 1.16
CA GLY A 57 11.22 -7.10 1.67
C GLY A 57 11.24 -7.12 3.20
N ARG A 58 12.35 -7.60 3.78
CA ARG A 58 12.55 -7.67 5.24
C ARG A 58 12.36 -6.33 5.95
N ASN A 59 12.67 -5.21 5.25
CA ASN A 59 12.49 -3.83 5.72
C ASN A 59 11.03 -3.39 5.91
N LYS A 60 10.07 -4.29 5.65
CA LYS A 60 8.65 -4.06 5.85
C LYS A 60 8.07 -4.79 7.06
N ILE A 61 8.88 -5.61 7.74
CA ILE A 61 8.51 -6.29 8.97
C ILE A 61 8.69 -5.31 10.13
N VAL A 62 7.68 -5.21 11.00
CA VAL A 62 7.64 -4.29 12.16
C VAL A 62 7.08 -5.02 13.38
N ALA A 63 7.40 -4.55 14.58
CA ALA A 63 7.03 -5.25 15.81
C ALA A 63 5.53 -5.14 16.14
N SER A 64 4.89 -4.02 15.78
CA SER A 64 3.50 -3.75 16.14
C SER A 64 2.72 -2.98 15.07
N ARG A 65 1.40 -2.82 15.31
CA ARG A 65 0.54 -1.99 14.49
C ARG A 65 0.96 -0.51 14.53
N GLU A 66 1.33 0.00 15.70
CA GLU A 66 1.78 1.38 15.86
C GLU A 66 3.06 1.63 15.05
N GLU A 67 3.99 0.68 15.05
CA GLU A 67 5.18 0.75 14.19
C GLU A 67 4.83 0.63 12.70
N ALA A 68 3.82 -0.15 12.32
CA ALA A 68 3.34 -0.21 10.94
C ALA A 68 2.83 1.17 10.47
N GLU A 69 2.04 1.83 11.32
CA GLU A 69 1.52 3.17 11.05
C GLU A 69 2.64 4.22 11.00
N GLU A 70 3.62 4.14 11.90
CA GLU A 70 4.78 5.02 11.93
C GLU A 70 5.69 4.82 10.71
N ARG A 71 5.95 3.57 10.31
CA ARG A 71 6.67 3.25 9.08
C ARG A 71 5.97 3.86 7.86
N ILE A 72 4.65 3.73 7.79
CA ILE A 72 3.85 4.34 6.72
C ILE A 72 4.02 5.86 6.73
N ARG A 73 3.95 6.49 7.91
CA ARG A 73 4.01 7.94 8.08
C ARG A 73 5.39 8.53 7.77
N ARG A 74 6.47 7.90 8.22
CA ARG A 74 7.85 8.41 8.10
C ARG A 74 8.57 7.95 6.85
N ILE A 75 8.28 6.75 6.37
CA ILE A 75 9.05 6.13 5.28
C ILE A 75 8.17 5.97 4.04
N ALA A 76 7.13 5.15 4.12
CA ALA A 76 6.45 4.69 2.90
C ALA A 76 5.74 5.82 2.15
N ALA A 77 4.96 6.66 2.84
CA ALA A 77 4.23 7.74 2.17
C ALA A 77 5.15 8.88 1.68
N PRO A 78 6.08 9.41 2.49
CA PRO A 78 7.00 10.46 2.03
C PRO A 78 7.90 10.00 0.87
N GLN A 79 8.47 8.80 0.93
CA GLN A 79 9.30 8.28 -0.16
C GLN A 79 8.48 7.94 -1.41
N ASN A 80 7.24 7.47 -1.26
CA ASN A 80 6.37 7.23 -2.40
C ASN A 80 6.02 8.54 -3.12
N ILE A 81 5.65 9.59 -2.39
CA ILE A 81 5.28 10.85 -3.04
C ILE A 81 6.48 11.53 -3.70
N ALA A 82 7.68 11.40 -3.14
CA ALA A 82 8.91 11.94 -3.73
C ALA A 82 9.19 11.38 -5.15
N ARG A 83 8.64 10.21 -5.49
CA ARG A 83 8.77 9.59 -6.82
C ARG A 83 7.74 10.10 -7.84
N HIS A 84 6.77 10.90 -7.41
CA HIS A 84 5.67 11.36 -8.24
C HIS A 84 5.73 12.89 -8.38
N PRO A 85 6.31 13.42 -9.47
CA PRO A 85 6.34 14.86 -9.71
C PRO A 85 4.92 15.41 -9.90
N GLY A 86 4.70 16.67 -9.50
CA GLY A 86 3.43 17.38 -9.67
C GLY A 86 2.47 17.30 -8.47
N PHE A 87 2.84 16.64 -7.39
CA PHE A 87 2.07 16.64 -6.14
C PHE A 87 2.57 17.74 -5.19
N HIS A 88 1.63 18.52 -4.64
CA HIS A 88 1.92 19.67 -3.77
C HIS A 88 1.55 19.38 -2.31
N THR A 89 1.95 18.21 -1.81
CA THR A 89 1.81 17.88 -0.39
C THR A 89 3.03 18.38 0.40
N PRO A 90 2.89 18.68 1.70
CA PRO A 90 4.04 19.06 2.51
C PRO A 90 5.15 18.01 2.51
N CYS A 91 4.80 16.72 2.60
CA CYS A 91 5.77 15.63 2.58
C CYS A 91 6.48 15.45 1.23
N ALA A 92 5.90 15.91 0.12
CA ALA A 92 6.60 15.98 -1.17
C ALA A 92 7.73 17.02 -1.17
N LYS A 93 7.57 18.10 -0.39
CA LYS A 93 8.54 19.21 -0.31
C LYS A 93 9.58 18.98 0.78
N THR A 94 9.16 18.48 1.94
CA THR A 94 10.00 18.43 3.14
C THR A 94 10.49 17.02 3.48
N GLY A 95 9.92 15.98 2.86
CA GLY A 95 10.16 14.59 3.26
C GLY A 95 9.50 14.19 4.58
N VAL A 96 8.77 15.10 5.25
CA VAL A 96 8.17 14.86 6.57
C VAL A 96 6.65 14.96 6.50
N CYS A 97 5.96 13.96 7.06
CA CYS A 97 4.51 13.96 7.14
C CYS A 97 4.01 15.00 8.16
N MET A 98 3.21 15.95 7.68
CA MET A 98 2.58 17.00 8.50
C MET A 98 1.07 16.79 8.69
N ASP A 99 0.58 15.57 8.44
CA ASP A 99 -0.85 15.23 8.52
C ASP A 99 -1.77 16.22 7.78
N CYS A 100 -1.50 16.42 6.50
CA CYS A 100 -2.11 17.49 5.72
C CYS A 100 -3.52 17.15 5.20
N ASN A 101 -4.30 18.19 4.93
CA ASN A 101 -5.55 18.15 4.15
C ASN A 101 -5.37 18.66 2.71
N SER A 102 -4.16 18.51 2.14
CA SER A 102 -3.90 18.92 0.75
C SER A 102 -4.83 18.17 -0.22
N PRO A 103 -5.34 18.81 -1.29
CA PRO A 103 -6.09 18.12 -2.34
C PRO A 103 -5.25 17.03 -3.04
N ASP A 104 -3.93 17.14 -2.96
CA ASP A 104 -2.96 16.17 -3.51
C ASP A 104 -2.61 15.04 -2.51
N ARG A 105 -3.33 14.93 -1.38
CA ARG A 105 -3.09 13.90 -0.36
C ARG A 105 -3.13 12.49 -0.96
N ILE A 106 -2.06 11.72 -0.72
CA ILE A 106 -1.96 10.31 -1.15
C ILE A 106 -2.30 9.29 -0.06
N CYS A 107 -2.57 9.75 1.15
CA CYS A 107 -2.77 8.93 2.33
C CYS A 107 -4.24 8.94 2.78
N ASN A 108 -5.17 8.61 1.87
CA ASN A 108 -6.62 8.77 2.07
C ASN A 108 -7.28 7.53 2.66
N THR A 109 -6.92 6.34 2.18
CA THR A 109 -7.52 5.08 2.61
C THR A 109 -6.46 4.22 3.28
N ARG A 110 -6.74 3.77 4.49
CA ARG A 110 -5.94 2.78 5.21
C ARG A 110 -6.70 1.47 5.31
N MET A 111 -5.98 0.36 5.27
CA MET A 111 -6.54 -0.95 5.57
C MET A 111 -5.55 -1.74 6.42
N GLU A 112 -6.10 -2.35 7.46
CA GLU A 112 -5.49 -3.44 8.21
C GLU A 112 -6.22 -4.73 7.84
N MET A 113 -5.47 -5.78 7.52
CA MET A 113 -6.02 -7.12 7.34
C MET A 113 -5.47 -8.04 8.42
N LEU A 114 -6.40 -8.53 9.25
CA LEU A 114 -6.10 -9.43 10.36
C LEU A 114 -6.09 -10.89 9.93
N ARG A 115 -7.00 -11.27 9.03
CA ARG A 115 -7.22 -12.63 8.55
C ARG A 115 -7.69 -12.62 7.10
N CYS A 116 -7.50 -13.75 6.42
CA CYS A 116 -7.94 -13.94 5.05
C CYS A 116 -9.13 -14.92 5.00
N HIS A 117 -10.21 -14.51 4.32
CA HIS A 117 -11.32 -15.39 3.96
C HIS A 117 -11.66 -15.18 2.47
N PRO A 118 -11.82 -16.24 1.67
CA PRO A 118 -11.54 -17.65 2.02
C PRO A 118 -10.05 -17.91 2.26
N ALA A 119 -9.73 -18.94 3.04
CA ALA A 119 -8.35 -19.34 3.30
C ALA A 119 -7.61 -19.66 1.99
N GLY A 120 -6.34 -19.28 1.90
CA GLY A 120 -5.50 -19.53 0.71
C GLY A 120 -5.66 -18.52 -0.43
N ARG A 121 -6.57 -17.54 -0.33
CA ARG A 121 -6.72 -16.48 -1.34
C ARG A 121 -5.51 -15.55 -1.43
N ILE A 122 -4.84 -15.29 -0.30
CA ILE A 122 -3.69 -14.39 -0.20
C ILE A 122 -2.44 -15.19 0.16
N GLN A 123 -1.39 -15.05 -0.65
CA GLN A 123 -0.06 -15.60 -0.40
C GLN A 123 0.94 -14.45 -0.16
N VAL A 124 1.67 -14.52 0.94
CA VAL A 124 2.72 -13.55 1.27
C VAL A 124 4.09 -14.16 0.97
N ILE A 125 4.90 -13.45 0.19
CA ILE A 125 6.29 -13.78 -0.11
C ILE A 125 7.17 -12.76 0.62
N LEU A 126 7.89 -13.24 1.62
CA LEU A 126 8.91 -12.47 2.32
C LEU A 126 10.26 -12.68 1.65
N ILE A 127 10.92 -11.58 1.29
CA ILE A 127 12.24 -11.60 0.69
C ILE A 127 13.23 -11.12 1.74
N ASP A 128 14.27 -11.92 2.02
CA ASP A 128 15.37 -11.54 2.93
C ASP A 128 16.34 -10.54 2.28
N ARG A 129 15.79 -9.43 1.81
CA ARG A 129 16.49 -8.26 1.28
C ARG A 129 15.67 -7.02 1.55
N GLU A 130 16.33 -5.88 1.63
CA GLU A 130 15.65 -4.59 1.76
C GLU A 130 15.14 -4.15 0.39
N LEU A 131 13.85 -4.40 0.14
CA LEU A 131 13.23 -4.20 -1.16
C LEU A 131 11.88 -3.51 -1.03
N GLY A 132 11.66 -2.56 -1.93
CA GLY A 132 10.48 -1.71 -1.93
C GLY A 132 10.52 -0.66 -0.82
N LEU A 133 9.60 0.29 -0.96
CA LEU A 133 9.38 1.38 -0.02
C LEU A 133 8.38 1.00 1.06
#